data_AF-Q8Q0V9-F1
#
_entry.id   AF-Q8Q0V9-F1
#
_cell.length_a   1.000
_cell.length_b   1.000
_cell.length_c   1.000
_cell.angle_alpha   90.00
_cell.angle_beta   90.00
_cell.angle_gamma   90.00
#
_symmetry.space_group_name_H-M   'P 1'
#
loop_
_entity.id
_entity.type
_entity.pdbx_description
1 polymer ?
#
loop_
_entity_poly.entity_id
_entity_poly.type
_entity_poly.pdbx_seq_one_letter_code
_entity_poly.pdbx_strand_id
1 'polypeptide(L)'
;MFLIKESIQSYFQTNKKLKQGETKMAFNDRNMFRGNNFGAPREMHKVVCSDCGVETEVPFKPDPERPVYCRECLPNHRKPRENRY
;
A
#
# COMPACT_ATOMS: atom_id res chain seq x y z
N MET A 1 -3.62 -22.91 58.10
CA MET A 1 -4.29 -22.52 56.83
C MET A 1 -3.44 -21.56 55.98
N PHE A 2 -2.12 -21.80 55.85
CA PHE A 2 -1.21 -20.92 55.08
C PHE A 2 -0.32 -21.68 54.06
N LEU A 3 -0.58 -22.96 53.79
CA LEU A 3 0.26 -23.81 52.92
C LEU A 3 -0.48 -24.38 51.71
N ILE A 4 -1.51 -23.68 51.19
CA ILE A 4 -2.23 -24.06 49.95
C ILE A 4 -2.30 -22.90 48.96
N LYS A 5 -1.89 -21.69 49.34
CA LYS A 5 -1.91 -20.52 48.45
C LYS A 5 -0.65 -20.41 47.59
N GLU A 6 0.48 -20.95 48.05
CA GLU A 6 1.76 -20.87 47.31
C GLU A 6 1.83 -21.86 46.13
N SER A 7 1.10 -22.98 46.19
CA SER A 7 1.08 -23.96 45.10
C SER A 7 0.23 -23.51 43.90
N ILE A 8 -0.74 -22.61 44.12
CA ILE A 8 -1.62 -22.11 43.05
C ILE A 8 -0.94 -20.97 42.27
N GLN A 9 -0.18 -20.10 42.95
CA GLN A 9 0.54 -19.00 42.29
C GLN A 9 1.61 -19.49 41.30
N SER A 10 2.26 -20.63 41.54
CA SER A 10 3.24 -21.20 40.60
C SER A 10 2.58 -21.81 39.36
N TYR A 11 1.38 -22.37 39.49
CA TYR A 11 0.58 -22.88 38.37
C TYR A 11 0.13 -21.78 37.40
N PHE A 12 -0.16 -20.57 37.91
CA PHE A 12 -0.50 -19.43 37.06
C PHE A 12 0.72 -18.88 36.31
N GLN A 13 1.93 -18.99 36.86
CA GLN A 13 3.15 -18.46 36.25
C GLN A 13 3.66 -19.35 35.09
N THR A 14 3.50 -20.66 35.16
CA THR A 14 4.00 -21.60 34.14
C THR A 14 3.19 -21.57 32.84
N ASN A 15 1.88 -21.30 32.91
CA ASN A 15 1.00 -21.28 31.73
C ASN A 15 1.10 -20.00 30.88
N LYS A 16 1.75 -18.95 31.37
CA LYS A 16 1.94 -17.69 30.61
C LYS A 16 2.98 -17.81 29.50
N LYS A 17 3.86 -18.83 29.53
CA LYS A 17 4.96 -19.01 28.56
C LYS A 17 4.66 -19.85 27.32
N LEU A 18 3.46 -20.43 27.18
CA LEU A 18 3.12 -21.30 26.03
C LEU A 18 2.30 -20.63 24.92
N LYS A 19 2.06 -19.31 25.00
CA LYS A 19 1.39 -18.54 23.93
C LYS A 19 2.38 -17.67 23.12
N GLN A 20 3.66 -18.05 23.07
CA GLN A 20 4.65 -17.48 22.16
C GLN A 20 4.92 -18.46 21.01
N GLY A 21 3.85 -18.80 20.32
CA GLY A 21 3.87 -19.59 19.09
C GLY A 21 3.16 -18.83 17.98
N GLU A 22 3.46 -17.54 17.85
CA GLU A 22 2.93 -16.73 16.75
C GLU A 22 3.75 -17.09 15.51
N THR A 23 3.13 -17.90 14.66
CA THR A 23 3.56 -18.22 13.31
C THR A 23 3.98 -16.94 12.59
N LYS A 24 5.29 -16.69 12.50
CA LYS A 24 5.89 -15.65 11.66
C LYS A 24 5.77 -16.11 10.21
N MET A 25 4.56 -16.13 9.68
CA MET A 25 4.34 -16.38 8.27
C MET A 25 4.99 -15.19 7.54
N ALA A 26 6.08 -15.45 6.84
CA ALA A 26 6.80 -14.44 6.08
C ALA A 26 5.86 -13.84 5.03
N PHE A 27 5.33 -12.65 5.29
CA PHE A 27 4.56 -11.86 4.33
C PHE A 27 5.45 -11.28 3.22
N ASN A 28 6.59 -11.91 2.90
CA ASN A 28 7.58 -11.35 1.98
C ASN A 28 8.03 -12.29 0.87
N ASP A 29 7.34 -13.41 0.66
CA ASP A 29 7.65 -14.36 -0.44
C ASP A 29 6.79 -14.14 -1.70
N ARG A 30 6.08 -13.01 -1.80
CA ARG A 30 5.24 -12.69 -2.99
C ARG A 30 5.98 -11.96 -4.11
N ASN A 31 7.30 -11.79 -4.02
CA ASN A 31 8.06 -11.00 -4.99
C ASN A 31 8.84 -11.83 -6.03
N MET A 32 8.65 -13.16 -6.07
CA MET A 32 9.41 -14.05 -6.96
C MET A 32 8.80 -14.25 -8.36
N PHE A 33 7.65 -13.62 -8.67
CA PHE A 33 7.00 -13.70 -9.98
C PHE A 33 6.71 -12.34 -10.64
N ARG A 34 7.32 -11.24 -10.15
CA ARG A 34 7.34 -9.99 -10.92
C ARG A 34 8.40 -10.11 -12.01
N GLY A 35 8.06 -10.91 -13.03
CA GLY A 35 8.76 -10.92 -14.29
C GLY A 35 8.95 -9.49 -14.78
N ASN A 36 10.20 -9.06 -14.79
CA ASN A 36 10.64 -7.77 -15.28
C ASN A 36 10.38 -7.69 -16.79
N ASN A 37 9.17 -7.30 -17.17
CA ASN A 37 8.86 -6.84 -18.52
C ASN A 37 8.49 -5.35 -18.52
N PHE A 38 9.17 -4.57 -17.68
CA PHE A 38 8.98 -3.13 -17.54
C PHE A 38 10.08 -2.39 -18.31
N GLY A 39 9.93 -2.19 -19.62
CA GLY A 39 11.00 -1.49 -20.32
C GLY A 39 10.86 -1.18 -21.81
N ALA A 40 9.67 -1.28 -22.42
CA ALA A 40 9.51 -0.59 -23.69
C ALA A 40 9.63 0.92 -23.42
N PRO A 41 10.54 1.66 -24.09
CA PRO A 41 10.62 3.10 -23.95
C PRO A 41 9.27 3.69 -24.36
N ARG A 42 8.56 4.27 -23.40
CA ARG A 42 7.29 4.95 -23.68
C ARG A 42 7.63 6.32 -24.21
N GLU A 43 7.03 6.70 -25.32
CA GLU A 43 7.12 8.07 -25.82
C GLU A 43 6.44 9.01 -24.80
N MET A 44 7.19 10.00 -24.34
CA MET A 44 6.69 11.04 -23.46
C MET A 44 6.18 12.19 -24.32
N HIS A 45 4.92 12.58 -24.14
CA HIS A 45 4.32 13.70 -24.86
C HIS A 45 4.28 14.93 -23.96
N LYS A 46 4.72 16.07 -24.49
CA LYS A 46 4.62 17.37 -23.82
C LYS A 46 3.20 17.91 -23.97
N VAL A 47 2.59 18.31 -22.84
CA VAL A 47 1.22 18.81 -22.79
C VAL A 47 1.13 19.95 -21.80
N VAL A 48 0.16 20.84 -22.01
CA VAL A 48 -0.14 21.93 -21.06
C VAL A 48 -1.26 21.47 -20.13
N CYS A 49 -1.09 21.66 -18.82
CA CYS A 49 -2.13 21.37 -17.83
C CYS A 49 -3.33 22.31 -18.02
N SER A 50 -4.55 21.76 -18.08
CA SER A 50 -5.77 22.54 -18.29
C SER A 50 -6.14 23.47 -17.12
N ASP A 51 -5.67 23.18 -15.89
CA ASP A 51 -6.00 23.98 -14.70
C ASP A 51 -4.95 25.05 -14.40
N CYS A 52 -3.68 24.66 -14.35
CA CYS A 52 -2.59 25.55 -13.92
C CYS A 52 -1.73 26.09 -15.07
N GLY A 53 -1.90 25.58 -16.30
CA GLY A 53 -1.14 26.04 -17.48
C GLY A 53 0.33 25.61 -17.51
N VAL A 54 0.77 24.74 -16.59
CA VAL A 54 2.15 24.24 -16.55
C VAL A 54 2.38 23.18 -17.63
N GLU A 55 3.54 23.25 -18.28
CA GLU A 55 4.01 22.21 -19.21
C GLU A 55 4.41 20.94 -18.46
N THR A 56 3.85 19.79 -18.87
CA THR A 56 4.11 18.50 -18.24
C THR A 56 4.31 17.40 -19.29
N GLU A 57 5.03 16.36 -18.90
CA GLU A 57 5.28 15.19 -19.75
C GLU A 57 4.42 14.02 -19.29
N VAL A 58 3.63 13.47 -20.22
CA VAL A 58 2.74 12.35 -19.96
C VAL A 58 3.03 11.17 -20.89
N PRO A 59 2.91 9.91 -20.42
CA PRO A 59 3.24 8.72 -21.21
C PRO A 59 2.07 8.26 -22.11
N PHE A 60 1.11 9.14 -22.40
CA PHE A 60 -0.07 8.85 -23.21
C PHE A 60 -0.30 9.97 -24.23
N LYS A 61 -0.89 9.63 -25.37
CA LYS A 61 -1.21 10.63 -26.39
C LYS A 61 -2.30 11.58 -25.85
N PRO A 62 -2.06 12.90 -25.81
CA PRO A 62 -3.10 13.84 -25.39
C PRO A 62 -4.23 13.87 -26.42
N ASP A 63 -5.46 13.72 -25.95
CA ASP A 63 -6.67 13.88 -26.76
C ASP A 63 -7.22 15.31 -26.57
N PRO A 64 -7.67 16.01 -27.63
CA PRO A 64 -8.23 17.35 -27.50
C PRO A 64 -9.57 17.39 -26.75
N GLU A 65 -10.27 16.27 -26.66
CA GLU A 65 -11.56 16.15 -25.96
C GLU A 65 -11.39 15.94 -24.45
N ARG A 66 -10.25 15.39 -24.00
CA ARG A 66 -10.01 15.06 -22.59
C ARG A 66 -8.97 16.01 -21.99
N PRO A 67 -9.31 16.79 -20.94
CA PRO A 67 -8.36 17.68 -20.31
C PRO A 67 -7.25 16.87 -19.63
N VAL A 68 -6.01 17.36 -19.77
CA VAL A 68 -4.84 16.76 -19.12
C VAL A 68 -4.46 17.58 -17.90
N TYR A 69 -4.21 16.88 -16.80
CA TYR A 69 -3.87 17.49 -15.51
C TYR A 69 -2.46 17.09 -15.07
N CYS A 70 -1.74 18.03 -14.47
CA CYS A 70 -0.45 17.75 -13.85
C CYS A 70 -0.61 16.85 -12.61
N ARG A 71 0.51 16.35 -12.08
CA ARG A 71 0.51 15.48 -10.88
C ARG A 71 -0.13 16.12 -9.65
N GLU A 72 -0.13 17.45 -9.57
CA GLU A 72 -0.65 18.23 -8.45
C GLU A 72 -2.14 18.56 -8.60
N CYS A 73 -2.62 18.80 -9.83
CA CYS A 73 -4.04 19.06 -10.11
C CYS A 73 -4.88 17.78 -10.18
N LEU A 74 -4.28 16.68 -10.64
CA LEU A 74 -4.98 15.41 -10.83
C LEU A 74 -5.69 14.88 -9.56
N PRO A 75 -5.14 14.99 -8.32
CA PRO A 75 -5.85 14.65 -7.09
C PRO A 75 -7.17 15.39 -6.88
N ASN A 76 -7.26 16.67 -7.28
CA ASN A 76 -8.47 17.48 -7.09
C ASN A 76 -9.60 17.03 -8.03
N HIS A 77 -9.26 16.54 -9.22
CA HIS A 77 -10.22 16.04 -10.21
C HIS A 77 -10.56 14.56 -10.03
N ARG A 78 -9.81 13.83 -9.19
CA ARG A 78 -10.11 12.43 -8.87
C ARG A 78 -11.27 12.40 -7.89
N LYS A 79 -12.42 11.87 -8.33
CA LYS A 79 -13.50 11.50 -7.42
C LYS A 79 -12.94 10.53 -6.37
N PRO A 80 -13.19 10.73 -5.06
CA PRO A 80 -12.90 9.75 -4.06
C PRO A 80 -13.49 8.40 -4.48
N ARG A 81 -12.74 7.32 -4.30
CA ARG A 81 -13.29 5.97 -4.45
C ARG A 81 -14.23 5.72 -3.27
N GLU A 82 -15.43 6.25 -3.36
CA GLU A 82 -16.52 5.93 -2.44
C GLU A 82 -16.99 4.51 -2.76
N ASN A 83 -17.10 3.69 -1.71
CA ASN A 83 -17.35 2.25 -1.69
C ASN A 83 -16.16 1.34 -2.01
N ARG A 84 -15.37 1.09 -0.95
CA ARG A 84 -14.57 -0.13 -0.75
C ARG A 84 -15.17 -1.07 0.32
N TYR A 85 -16.46 -0.90 0.64
CA TYR A 85 -17.21 -1.76 1.54
C TYR A 85 -18.19 -2.62 0.75
#